data_AF-A0A7C5N9U0-F1
#
_entry.id   AF-A0A7C5N9U0-F1
#
_cell.length_a   1.000
_cell.length_b   1.000
_cell.length_c   1.000
_cell.angle_alpha   90.00
_cell.angle_beta   90.00
_cell.angle_gamma   90.00
#
_symmetry.space_group_name_H-M   'P 1'
#
loop_
_entity.id
_entity.type
_entity.pdbx_description
1 polymer ?
#
loop_
_entity_poly.entity_id
_entity_poly.type
_entity_poly.pdbx_seq_one_letter_code
_entity_poly.pdbx_strand_id
1 'polypeptide(L)'
;MVYDKNKWLGVLIMLGVFVSGCGDSTSPGPGGSGTPTDTNIDFNLFPDNYFADYAASANLTGSDNLGNTYTGNAAEKTLPETTFLGESAIPIEVKISFNASNGGFAAITQNQYFNTNASDRRFLGIDGDIVTVSASTAAIPATARIGDSGTAGTYTDNTGSTSTLKWSLEDGFNGNAKLIFLTSTTAPSGALDNTFTTTYLIQPDGTRLSVEIKTFNATVGMEVTLSGNY
;
A
#
# COMPACT_ATOMS: atom_id res chain seq x y z
N MET A 1 14.47 -32.16 -2.99
CA MET A 1 14.86 -30.78 -2.69
C MET A 1 13.83 -30.25 -1.70
N VAL A 2 14.22 -30.12 -0.42
CA VAL A 2 13.31 -29.72 0.66
C VAL A 2 13.16 -28.20 0.57
N TYR A 3 11.99 -27.74 0.12
CA TYR A 3 11.70 -26.33 -0.15
C TYR A 3 11.31 -25.61 1.14
N ASP A 4 12.06 -24.55 1.47
CA ASP A 4 11.86 -23.73 2.66
C ASP A 4 10.71 -22.74 2.42
N LYS A 5 9.56 -23.00 3.07
CA LYS A 5 8.30 -22.26 2.93
C LYS A 5 8.39 -20.82 3.46
N ASN A 6 9.42 -20.49 4.22
CA ASN A 6 9.48 -19.23 4.97
C ASN A 6 10.12 -18.06 4.21
N LYS A 7 10.57 -18.27 2.96
CA LYS A 7 11.16 -17.20 2.12
C LYS A 7 10.25 -16.70 0.99
N TRP A 8 9.05 -17.27 0.85
CA TRP A 8 8.14 -17.03 -0.27
C TRP A 8 6.88 -16.23 0.09
N LEU A 9 6.71 -15.84 1.35
CA LEU A 9 5.51 -15.12 1.81
C LEU A 9 5.63 -13.58 1.71
N GLY A 10 6.77 -13.07 1.22
CA GLY A 10 6.94 -11.69 0.79
C GLY A 10 6.60 -11.53 -0.70
N VAL A 11 5.32 -11.31 -0.99
CA VAL A 11 4.81 -10.69 -2.24
C VAL A 11 4.82 -11.55 -3.53
N LEU A 12 3.60 -11.96 -3.87
CA LEU A 12 3.05 -12.51 -5.11
C LEU A 12 3.32 -13.98 -5.48
N ILE A 13 2.21 -14.74 -5.46
CA ILE A 13 2.09 -16.13 -5.88
C ILE A 13 2.31 -16.23 -7.40
N MET A 14 3.29 -17.07 -7.77
CA MET A 14 3.57 -17.48 -9.15
C MET A 14 2.34 -18.12 -9.80
N LEU A 15 2.02 -17.68 -11.01
CA LEU A 15 1.05 -18.35 -11.88
C LEU A 15 1.66 -18.76 -13.22
N GLY A 16 1.35 -20.00 -13.57
CA GLY A 16 1.93 -20.74 -14.69
C GLY A 16 1.56 -20.17 -16.06
N VAL A 17 2.54 -20.30 -16.95
CA VAL A 17 2.51 -19.95 -18.37
C VAL A 17 1.56 -20.85 -19.15
N PHE A 18 0.64 -20.26 -19.93
CA PHE A 18 0.19 -20.79 -21.22
C PHE A 18 0.15 -19.67 -22.26
N VAL A 19 0.54 -20.04 -23.48
CA VAL A 19 0.93 -19.18 -24.61
C VAL A 19 -0.27 -18.71 -25.43
N SER A 20 -0.06 -17.57 -26.11
CA SER A 20 -0.70 -17.02 -27.32
C SER A 20 -1.94 -16.12 -27.18
N GLY A 21 -1.74 -14.87 -27.60
CA GLY A 21 -2.77 -13.88 -27.87
C GLY A 21 -2.14 -12.52 -28.14
N CYS A 22 -1.56 -12.34 -29.33
CA CYS A 22 -1.20 -11.01 -29.83
C CYS A 22 -2.51 -10.24 -30.05
N GLY A 23 -2.73 -9.18 -29.29
CA GLY A 23 -3.91 -8.33 -29.39
C GLY A 23 -3.50 -6.87 -29.27
N ASP A 24 -3.74 -6.13 -30.35
CA ASP A 24 -3.51 -4.69 -30.51
C ASP A 24 -3.89 -3.86 -29.28
N SER A 25 -2.91 -3.15 -28.72
CA SER A 25 -3.15 -2.09 -27.75
C SER A 25 -3.28 -0.75 -28.48
N THR A 26 -4.52 -0.39 -28.80
CA THR A 26 -4.91 1.00 -29.05
C THR A 26 -4.57 1.84 -27.82
N SER A 27 -3.65 2.79 -27.99
CA SER A 27 -3.27 3.78 -26.98
C SER A 27 -4.50 4.57 -26.53
N PRO A 28 -4.90 4.54 -25.24
CA PRO A 28 -5.88 5.48 -24.71
C PRO A 28 -5.21 6.85 -24.65
N GLY A 29 -5.77 7.82 -25.38
CA GLY A 29 -5.33 9.21 -25.36
C GLY A 29 -5.37 9.83 -23.96
N PRO A 30 -4.66 10.95 -23.76
CA PRO A 30 -4.48 11.54 -22.45
C PRO A 30 -5.81 12.01 -21.85
N GLY A 31 -5.98 11.60 -20.60
CA GLY A 31 -6.87 12.07 -19.53
C GLY A 31 -7.71 13.32 -19.77
N GLY A 32 -8.97 13.22 -19.34
CA GLY A 32 -9.85 14.36 -19.15
C GLY A 32 -9.17 15.48 -18.34
N SER A 33 -9.42 16.71 -18.76
CA SER A 33 -8.88 17.92 -18.15
C SER A 33 -9.48 18.14 -16.76
N GLY A 34 -8.86 17.57 -15.73
CA GLY A 34 -9.09 18.01 -14.36
C GLY A 34 -8.60 19.45 -14.18
N THR A 35 -9.33 20.26 -13.41
CA THR A 35 -8.80 21.56 -12.98
C THR A 35 -7.77 21.30 -11.87
N PRO A 36 -6.55 21.86 -11.95
CA PRO A 36 -5.58 21.71 -10.87
C PRO A 36 -6.16 22.14 -9.53
N THR A 37 -5.88 21.36 -8.48
CA THR A 37 -6.34 21.67 -7.13
C THR A 37 -5.49 22.80 -6.52
N ASP A 38 -6.12 23.67 -5.71
CA ASP A 38 -5.40 24.71 -4.98
C ASP A 38 -4.43 24.09 -3.97
N THR A 39 -3.13 24.37 -4.12
CA THR A 39 -2.06 23.83 -3.29
C THR A 39 -2.02 24.42 -1.88
N ASN A 40 -2.87 25.40 -1.57
CA ASN A 40 -2.99 25.96 -0.21
C ASN A 40 -4.02 25.23 0.66
N ILE A 41 -4.77 24.27 0.11
CA ILE A 41 -5.72 23.45 0.87
C ILE A 41 -4.94 22.46 1.72
N ASP A 42 -5.24 22.43 3.01
CA ASP A 42 -4.78 21.38 3.92
C ASP A 42 -5.66 20.14 3.75
N PHE A 43 -5.04 18.99 3.52
CA PHE A 43 -5.70 17.69 3.41
C PHE A 43 -5.40 16.85 4.65
N ASN A 44 -6.42 16.28 5.28
CA ASN A 44 -6.22 15.24 6.28
C ASN A 44 -5.63 13.98 5.62
N LEU A 45 -4.53 13.45 6.14
CA LEU A 45 -3.91 12.25 5.58
C LEU A 45 -4.66 10.95 5.93
N PHE A 46 -5.52 11.01 6.94
CA PHE A 46 -6.36 9.91 7.38
C PHE A 46 -7.80 10.40 7.54
N PRO A 47 -8.81 9.56 7.24
CA PRO A 47 -10.19 9.85 7.63
C PRO A 47 -10.31 10.15 9.12
N ASP A 48 -11.25 11.01 9.51
CA ASP A 48 -11.43 11.42 10.92
C ASP A 48 -11.61 10.24 11.89
N ASN A 49 -12.26 9.15 11.44
CA ASN A 49 -12.48 7.97 12.26
C ASN A 49 -11.43 6.86 12.08
N TYR A 50 -10.35 7.10 11.31
CA TYR A 50 -9.34 6.10 10.95
C TYR A 50 -8.72 5.39 12.16
N PHE A 51 -8.48 6.13 13.25
CA PHE A 51 -7.86 5.59 14.45
C PHE A 51 -8.87 5.24 15.56
N ALA A 52 -10.17 5.19 15.24
CA ALA A 52 -11.24 4.88 16.19
C ALA A 52 -11.99 3.59 15.83
N ASP A 53 -12.77 3.62 14.75
CA ASP A 53 -13.68 2.53 14.36
C ASP A 53 -13.80 2.33 12.85
N TYR A 54 -12.81 2.84 12.09
CA TYR A 54 -12.82 2.81 10.65
C TYR A 54 -12.92 1.41 10.06
N ALA A 55 -13.72 1.30 9.01
CA ALA A 55 -13.80 0.13 8.15
C ALA A 55 -14.12 0.59 6.73
N ALA A 56 -13.35 0.11 5.76
CA ALA A 56 -13.60 0.39 4.35
C ALA A 56 -13.15 -0.79 3.50
N SER A 57 -13.75 -0.92 2.30
CA SER A 57 -13.33 -1.92 1.33
C SER A 57 -13.52 -1.40 -0.09
N ALA A 58 -12.60 -1.77 -0.99
CA ALA A 58 -12.68 -1.47 -2.41
C ALA A 58 -12.53 -2.77 -3.22
N ASN A 59 -13.37 -2.93 -4.23
CA ASN A 59 -13.17 -3.98 -5.24
C ASN A 59 -12.12 -3.50 -6.23
N LEU A 60 -11.11 -4.34 -6.47
CA LEU A 60 -9.93 -3.98 -7.25
C LEU A 60 -9.94 -4.69 -8.60
N THR A 61 -9.46 -3.99 -9.61
CA THR A 61 -9.22 -4.53 -10.95
C THR A 61 -7.94 -3.96 -11.54
N GLY A 62 -7.26 -4.72 -12.39
CA GLY A 62 -6.11 -4.22 -13.13
C GLY A 62 -5.34 -5.32 -13.83
N SER A 63 -4.05 -5.10 -14.04
CA SER A 63 -3.19 -6.02 -14.80
C SER A 63 -1.76 -6.03 -14.31
N ASP A 64 -1.02 -7.06 -14.71
CA ASP A 64 0.44 -7.08 -14.60
C ASP A 64 1.12 -6.53 -15.86
N ASN A 65 2.44 -6.40 -15.81
CA ASN A 65 3.29 -6.04 -16.94
C ASN A 65 3.40 -7.11 -18.03
N LEU A 66 2.74 -8.27 -17.87
CA LEU A 66 2.66 -9.35 -18.84
C LEU A 66 1.29 -9.42 -19.54
N GLY A 67 0.35 -8.55 -19.15
CA GLY A 67 -1.00 -8.47 -19.72
C GLY A 67 -2.03 -9.39 -19.05
N ASN A 68 -1.69 -10.11 -17.98
CA ASN A 68 -2.67 -10.85 -17.21
C ASN A 68 -3.56 -9.89 -16.44
N THR A 69 -4.87 -10.16 -16.43
CA THR A 69 -5.85 -9.35 -15.70
C THR A 69 -6.12 -9.93 -14.33
N TYR A 70 -6.38 -9.05 -13.37
CA TYR A 70 -6.62 -9.38 -11.98
C TYR A 70 -7.90 -8.73 -11.50
N THR A 71 -8.65 -9.44 -10.67
CA THR A 71 -9.76 -8.90 -9.87
C THR A 71 -9.53 -9.21 -8.40
N GLY A 72 -10.04 -8.39 -7.50
CA GLY A 72 -9.78 -8.59 -6.09
C GLY A 72 -10.53 -7.65 -5.17
N ASN A 73 -10.07 -7.61 -3.92
CA ASN A 73 -10.61 -6.77 -2.88
C ASN A 73 -9.49 -6.32 -1.95
N ALA A 74 -9.52 -5.05 -1.55
CA ALA A 74 -8.77 -4.54 -0.42
C ALA A 74 -9.75 -4.07 0.65
N ALA A 75 -9.47 -4.40 1.91
CA ALA A 75 -10.25 -3.97 3.06
C ALA A 75 -9.32 -3.53 4.19
N GLU A 76 -9.73 -2.49 4.90
CA GLU A 76 -9.05 -1.96 6.08
C GLU A 76 -10.03 -1.90 7.25
N LYS A 77 -9.57 -2.21 8.46
CA LYS A 77 -10.38 -2.15 9.67
C LYS A 77 -9.55 -1.81 10.90
N THR A 78 -9.99 -0.81 11.66
CA THR A 78 -9.42 -0.47 12.96
C THR A 78 -9.81 -1.52 14.00
N LEU A 79 -8.81 -1.99 14.75
CA LEU A 79 -8.98 -2.95 15.83
C LEU A 79 -8.81 -2.26 17.19
N PRO A 80 -9.26 -2.89 18.30
CA PRO A 80 -8.99 -2.39 19.64
C PRO A 80 -7.49 -2.22 19.89
N GLU A 81 -7.15 -1.21 20.70
CA GLU A 81 -5.77 -0.93 21.10
C GLU A 81 -5.09 -2.16 21.73
N THR A 82 -3.79 -2.27 21.49
CA THR A 82 -2.93 -3.34 21.99
C THR A 82 -1.52 -2.82 22.25
N THR A 83 -0.56 -3.71 22.38
CA THR A 83 0.87 -3.37 22.43
C THR A 83 1.61 -3.90 21.21
N PHE A 84 2.53 -3.11 20.66
CA PHE A 84 3.44 -3.53 19.59
C PHE A 84 4.85 -3.01 19.89
N LEU A 85 5.86 -3.87 19.79
CA LEU A 85 7.26 -3.55 20.15
C LEU A 85 7.42 -2.90 21.55
N GLY A 86 6.55 -3.27 22.50
CA GLY A 86 6.57 -2.75 23.87
C GLY A 86 5.87 -1.41 24.08
N GLU A 87 5.27 -0.82 23.03
CA GLU A 87 4.54 0.44 23.09
C GLU A 87 3.04 0.23 22.87
N SER A 88 2.21 1.14 23.39
CA SER A 88 0.76 1.13 23.13
C SER A 88 0.48 1.50 21.67
N ALA A 89 -0.35 0.70 21.01
CA ALA A 89 -0.58 0.77 19.58
C ALA A 89 -2.05 0.59 19.19
N ILE A 90 -2.45 1.26 18.12
CA ILE A 90 -3.73 1.10 17.41
C ILE A 90 -3.46 0.23 16.18
N PRO A 91 -3.98 -1.01 16.12
CA PRO A 91 -3.84 -1.86 14.95
C PRO A 91 -4.89 -1.52 13.88
N ILE A 92 -4.46 -1.50 12.62
CA ILE A 92 -5.31 -1.48 11.44
C ILE A 92 -5.11 -2.81 10.71
N GLU A 93 -6.13 -3.66 10.72
CA GLU A 93 -6.13 -4.88 9.91
C GLU A 93 -6.29 -4.49 8.44
N VAL A 94 -5.40 -4.99 7.60
CA VAL A 94 -5.42 -4.84 6.15
C VAL A 94 -5.55 -6.22 5.53
N LYS A 95 -6.60 -6.40 4.72
CA LYS A 95 -6.87 -7.61 3.95
C LYS A 95 -6.83 -7.29 2.48
N ILE A 96 -6.04 -8.04 1.74
CA ILE A 96 -5.90 -7.88 0.30
C ILE A 96 -6.03 -9.26 -0.33
N SER A 97 -6.86 -9.41 -1.37
CA SER A 97 -6.99 -10.66 -2.11
C SER A 97 -7.17 -10.41 -3.59
N PHE A 98 -6.59 -11.27 -4.44
CA PHE A 98 -6.63 -11.17 -5.89
C PHE A 98 -6.78 -12.53 -6.54
N ASN A 99 -7.52 -12.56 -7.65
CA ASN A 99 -7.62 -13.66 -8.59
C ASN A 99 -7.14 -13.18 -9.96
N ALA A 100 -6.22 -13.91 -10.56
CA ALA A 100 -5.75 -13.70 -11.92
C ALA A 100 -6.62 -14.48 -12.92
N SER A 101 -6.76 -13.97 -14.14
CA SER A 101 -7.57 -14.60 -15.20
C SER A 101 -7.06 -15.97 -15.65
N ASN A 102 -5.77 -16.26 -15.43
CA ASN A 102 -5.16 -17.57 -15.63
C ASN A 102 -5.37 -18.54 -14.45
N GLY A 103 -6.24 -18.20 -13.50
CA GLY A 103 -6.79 -19.15 -12.53
C GLY A 103 -6.03 -19.26 -11.21
N GLY A 104 -5.18 -18.29 -10.87
CA GLY A 104 -4.51 -18.33 -9.58
C GLY A 104 -4.71 -17.07 -8.77
N PHE A 105 -4.19 -17.16 -7.55
CA PHE A 105 -4.77 -16.45 -6.43
C PHE A 105 -3.68 -16.03 -5.47
N ALA A 106 -3.86 -14.86 -4.86
CA ALA A 106 -3.07 -14.40 -3.74
C ALA A 106 -3.96 -13.72 -2.71
N ALA A 107 -3.66 -13.90 -1.43
CA ALA A 107 -4.28 -13.16 -0.36
C ALA A 107 -3.29 -12.89 0.76
N ILE A 108 -3.40 -11.73 1.38
CA ILE A 108 -2.62 -11.26 2.52
C ILE A 108 -3.59 -10.73 3.56
N THR A 109 -3.32 -11.07 4.82
CA THR A 109 -3.90 -10.40 5.99
C THR A 109 -2.76 -9.96 6.88
N GLN A 110 -2.70 -8.68 7.18
CA GLN A 110 -1.67 -8.11 8.04
C GLN A 110 -2.26 -7.04 8.95
N ASN A 111 -1.65 -6.84 10.10
CA ASN A 111 -1.93 -5.71 10.97
C ASN A 111 -0.85 -4.66 10.78
N GLN A 112 -1.27 -3.42 10.56
CA GLN A 112 -0.45 -2.23 10.60
C GLN A 112 -0.59 -1.57 11.98
N TYR A 113 0.51 -1.23 12.64
CA TYR A 113 0.46 -0.66 13.99
C TYR A 113 0.85 0.81 13.96
N PHE A 114 0.03 1.64 14.59
CA PHE A 114 0.34 3.05 14.82
C PHE A 114 0.39 3.31 16.33
N ASN A 115 1.19 4.28 16.78
CA ASN A 115 1.12 4.68 18.20
C ASN A 115 -0.23 5.34 18.52
N THR A 116 -0.56 5.44 19.81
CA THR A 116 -1.85 6.03 20.27
C THR A 116 -1.84 7.57 20.33
N ASN A 117 -0.68 8.22 20.28
CA ASN A 117 -0.58 9.67 20.38
C ASN A 117 -1.09 10.38 19.10
N ALA A 118 -2.24 11.06 19.19
CA ALA A 118 -2.87 11.73 18.06
C ALA A 118 -2.08 12.95 17.53
N SER A 119 -1.28 13.64 18.35
CA SER A 119 -0.49 14.81 17.92
C SER A 119 0.88 14.44 17.34
N ASP A 120 1.30 13.17 17.50
CA ASP A 120 2.56 12.61 17.01
C ASP A 120 2.29 11.20 16.50
N ARG A 121 1.41 11.08 15.50
CA ARG A 121 1.03 9.77 14.96
C ARG A 121 2.22 9.18 14.19
N ARG A 122 2.62 7.96 14.55
CA ARG A 122 3.76 7.25 13.95
C ARG A 122 3.34 5.85 13.54
N PHE A 123 3.81 5.42 12.37
CA PHE A 123 3.72 4.02 11.94
C PHE A 123 4.82 3.21 12.62
N LEU A 124 4.44 2.24 13.44
CA LEU A 124 5.34 1.43 14.27
C LEU A 124 5.85 0.17 13.56
N GLY A 125 5.08 -0.35 12.60
CA GLY A 125 5.43 -1.53 11.83
C GLY A 125 4.23 -2.39 11.49
N ILE A 126 4.50 -3.64 11.12
CA ILE A 126 3.50 -4.63 10.73
C ILE A 126 3.68 -5.98 11.43
N ASP A 127 2.59 -6.71 11.55
CA ASP A 127 2.51 -8.13 11.94
C ASP A 127 1.64 -8.89 10.94
N GLY A 128 1.97 -10.14 10.66
CA GLY A 128 1.36 -10.95 9.61
C GLY A 128 2.35 -11.99 9.09
N ASP A 129 2.44 -12.11 7.76
CA ASP A 129 3.40 -13.01 7.11
C ASP A 129 4.86 -12.62 7.38
N ILE A 130 5.11 -11.32 7.54
CA ILE A 130 6.36 -10.75 8.02
C ILE A 130 6.09 -9.90 9.26
N VAL A 131 7.04 -9.89 10.19
CA VAL A 131 6.90 -9.19 11.47
C VAL A 131 8.02 -8.19 11.63
N THR A 132 7.67 -6.93 11.90
CA THR A 132 8.66 -5.91 12.25
C THR A 132 9.27 -6.24 13.61
N VAL A 133 10.60 -6.34 13.68
CA VAL A 133 11.35 -6.60 14.92
C VAL A 133 12.06 -5.36 15.46
N SER A 134 12.31 -4.37 14.60
CA SER A 134 12.82 -3.06 15.01
C SER A 134 12.39 -1.98 14.02
N ALA A 135 12.22 -0.76 14.53
CA ALA A 135 11.80 0.38 13.73
C ALA A 135 12.48 1.66 14.18
N SER A 136 12.79 2.53 13.23
CA SER A 136 13.05 3.95 13.44
C SER A 136 11.89 4.72 12.82
N THR A 137 11.13 5.44 13.65
CA THR A 137 9.86 6.04 13.24
C THR A 137 9.90 7.57 13.30
N ALA A 138 9.16 8.20 12.41
CA ALA A 138 8.92 9.63 12.37
C ALA A 138 7.41 9.91 12.33
N ALA A 139 7.03 11.12 12.76
CA ALA A 139 5.66 11.57 12.71
C ALA A 139 5.15 11.61 11.26
N ILE A 140 3.96 11.05 11.04
CA ILE A 140 3.15 11.34 9.86
C ILE A 140 2.25 12.50 10.26
N PRO A 141 2.31 13.65 9.56
CA PRO A 141 1.51 14.80 9.96
C PRO A 141 0.02 14.49 9.78
N ALA A 142 -0.82 15.06 10.65
CA ALA A 142 -2.27 14.88 10.53
C ALA A 142 -2.83 15.49 9.24
N THR A 143 -2.27 16.65 8.85
CA THR A 143 -2.59 17.36 7.61
C THR A 143 -1.34 17.63 6.79
N ALA A 144 -1.49 17.70 5.46
CA ALA A 144 -0.43 18.14 4.56
C ALA A 144 -1.01 18.87 3.34
N ARG A 145 -0.15 19.54 2.58
CA ARG A 145 -0.50 20.23 1.33
C ARG A 145 0.08 19.51 0.13
N ILE A 146 -0.49 19.77 -1.04
CA ILE A 146 0.03 19.23 -2.30
C ILE A 146 1.48 19.72 -2.48
N GLY A 147 2.39 18.78 -2.73
CA GLY A 147 3.84 19.01 -2.80
C GLY A 147 4.59 18.59 -1.54
N ASP A 148 3.90 18.40 -0.40
CA ASP A 148 4.53 17.90 0.82
C ASP A 148 4.88 16.41 0.70
N SER A 149 5.96 16.02 1.37
CA SER A 149 6.39 14.63 1.46
C SER A 149 7.25 14.38 2.69
N GLY A 150 7.39 13.11 3.07
CA GLY A 150 8.17 12.71 4.23
C GLY A 150 8.53 11.23 4.24
N THR A 151 9.37 10.86 5.20
CA THR A 151 9.66 9.46 5.54
C THR A 151 8.95 9.13 6.84
N ALA A 152 8.11 8.11 6.86
CA ALA A 152 7.42 7.65 8.07
C ALA A 152 8.34 6.78 8.93
N GLY A 153 9.29 6.07 8.33
CA GLY A 153 10.29 5.32 9.06
C GLY A 153 11.05 4.29 8.24
N THR A 154 11.94 3.58 8.94
CA THR A 154 12.68 2.42 8.46
C THR A 154 12.44 1.25 9.40
N TYR A 155 12.14 0.08 8.86
CA TYR A 155 11.63 -1.08 9.57
C TYR A 155 12.45 -2.31 9.19
N THR A 156 12.96 -3.03 10.19
CA THR A 156 13.63 -4.32 9.96
C THR A 156 12.67 -5.44 10.35
N ASP A 157 12.53 -6.44 9.49
CA ASP A 157 11.70 -7.61 9.78
C ASP A 157 12.49 -8.77 10.40
N ASN A 158 11.78 -9.83 10.79
CA ASN A 158 12.33 -11.04 11.36
C ASN A 158 13.20 -11.88 10.39
N THR A 159 13.28 -11.51 9.12
CA THR A 159 14.20 -12.09 8.12
C THR A 159 15.47 -11.24 7.93
N GLY A 160 15.52 -10.06 8.56
CA GLY A 160 16.60 -9.08 8.42
C GLY A 160 16.45 -8.16 7.21
N SER A 161 15.33 -8.24 6.48
CA SER A 161 15.05 -7.32 5.37
C SER A 161 14.66 -5.95 5.94
N THR A 162 15.04 -4.89 5.23
CA THR A 162 14.82 -3.51 5.66
C THR A 162 13.87 -2.81 4.71
N SER A 163 12.78 -2.29 5.23
CA SER A 163 11.76 -1.54 4.51
C SER A 163 11.81 -0.06 4.89
N THR A 164 11.78 0.84 3.90
CA THR A 164 11.59 2.28 4.10
C THR A 164 10.19 2.68 3.65
N LEU A 165 9.41 3.30 4.54
CA LEU A 165 8.09 3.85 4.22
C LEU A 165 8.18 5.36 4.03
N LYS A 166 7.74 5.83 2.87
CA LYS A 166 7.63 7.24 2.52
C LYS A 166 6.18 7.60 2.22
N TRP A 167 5.85 8.87 2.38
CA TRP A 167 4.58 9.44 1.98
C TRP A 167 4.79 10.71 1.16
N SER A 168 3.87 11.00 0.25
CA SER A 168 3.80 12.27 -0.48
C SER A 168 2.37 12.62 -0.84
N LEU A 169 2.11 13.92 -1.02
CA LEU A 169 0.83 14.43 -1.49
C LEU A 169 0.99 15.09 -2.86
N GLU A 170 0.29 14.57 -3.86
CA GLU A 170 0.29 15.09 -5.24
C GLU A 170 -1.09 15.62 -5.64
N ASP A 171 -1.16 16.38 -6.74
CA ASP A 171 -2.43 16.88 -7.26
C ASP A 171 -3.32 15.73 -7.76
N GLY A 172 -4.52 15.62 -7.18
CA GLY A 172 -5.56 14.68 -7.58
C GLY A 172 -6.57 15.29 -8.55
N PHE A 173 -6.44 16.59 -8.85
CA PHE A 173 -7.37 17.43 -9.59
C PHE A 173 -8.75 17.58 -8.94
N ASN A 174 -9.48 18.61 -9.36
CA ASN A 174 -10.88 18.86 -9.00
C ASN A 174 -11.12 18.94 -7.49
N GLY A 175 -10.21 19.57 -6.75
CA GLY A 175 -10.33 19.73 -5.30
C GLY A 175 -9.82 18.54 -4.48
N ASN A 176 -9.22 17.54 -5.12
CA ASN A 176 -8.72 16.32 -4.48
C ASN A 176 -7.19 16.27 -4.53
N ALA A 177 -6.62 15.42 -3.67
CA ALA A 177 -5.20 15.11 -3.64
C ALA A 177 -4.96 13.60 -3.79
N LYS A 178 -3.79 13.23 -4.29
CA LYS A 178 -3.28 11.85 -4.26
C LYS A 178 -2.35 11.70 -3.07
N LEU A 179 -2.77 10.91 -2.08
CA LEU A 179 -1.91 10.49 -0.99
C LEU A 179 -1.21 9.20 -1.38
N ILE A 180 0.11 9.26 -1.52
CA ILE A 180 0.93 8.16 -1.99
C ILE A 180 1.77 7.67 -0.81
N PHE A 181 1.64 6.39 -0.47
CA PHE A 181 2.56 5.68 0.41
C PHE A 181 3.44 4.74 -0.42
N LEU A 182 4.75 4.90 -0.31
CA LEU A 182 5.73 4.03 -0.97
C LEU A 182 6.55 3.29 0.07
N THR A 183 6.47 1.97 0.05
CA THR A 183 7.37 1.07 0.76
C THR A 183 8.40 0.51 -0.22
N SER A 184 9.68 0.67 0.09
CA SER A 184 10.78 0.00 -0.61
C SER A 184 11.48 -0.95 0.34
N THR A 185 11.54 -2.22 -0.03
CA THR A 185 12.13 -3.29 0.79
C THR A 185 13.42 -3.78 0.16
N THR A 186 14.47 -3.88 0.98
CA THR A 186 15.77 -4.41 0.61
C THR A 186 16.03 -5.68 1.40
N ALA A 187 16.54 -6.70 0.71
CA ALA A 187 16.96 -7.95 1.33
C ALA A 187 18.18 -7.71 2.26
N PRO A 188 18.54 -8.66 3.14
CA PRO A 188 19.72 -8.55 4.00
C PRO A 188 21.05 -8.34 3.23
N SER A 189 21.08 -8.66 1.94
CA SER A 189 22.21 -8.39 1.05
C SER A 189 22.32 -6.92 0.63
N GLY A 190 21.32 -6.09 0.92
CA GLY A 190 21.19 -4.71 0.47
C GLY A 190 20.58 -4.57 -0.94
N ALA A 191 20.30 -5.68 -1.64
CA ALA A 191 19.60 -5.63 -2.93
C ALA A 191 18.13 -5.25 -2.75
N LEU A 192 17.57 -4.50 -3.70
CA LEU A 192 16.13 -4.26 -3.77
C LEU A 192 15.41 -5.60 -3.93
N ASP A 193 14.42 -5.85 -3.08
CA ASP A 193 13.59 -7.05 -3.13
C ASP A 193 12.23 -6.74 -3.74
N ASN A 194 11.52 -5.77 -3.18
CA ASN A 194 10.21 -5.36 -3.67
C ASN A 194 9.92 -3.89 -3.38
N THR A 195 8.97 -3.33 -4.13
CA THR A 195 8.32 -2.07 -3.79
C THR A 195 6.81 -2.26 -3.75
N PHE A 196 6.16 -1.56 -2.84
CA PHE A 196 4.72 -1.54 -2.68
C PHE A 196 4.27 -0.08 -2.57
N THR A 197 3.43 0.35 -3.50
CA THR A 197 2.87 1.70 -3.54
C THR A 197 1.37 1.63 -3.37
N THR A 198 0.83 2.40 -2.43
CA THR A 198 -0.61 2.64 -2.34
C THR A 198 -0.88 4.11 -2.59
N THR A 199 -1.73 4.40 -3.55
CA THR A 199 -2.19 5.75 -3.86
C THR A 199 -3.67 5.85 -3.53
N TYR A 200 -4.03 6.75 -2.63
CA TYR A 200 -5.42 7.09 -2.33
C TYR A 200 -5.76 8.42 -2.98
N LEU A 201 -6.88 8.48 -3.70
CA LEU A 201 -7.49 9.77 -4.04
C LEU A 201 -8.31 10.24 -2.85
N ILE A 202 -7.98 11.40 -2.28
CA ILE A 202 -8.59 11.92 -1.06
C ILE A 202 -9.19 13.30 -1.23
N GLN A 203 -10.26 13.55 -0.48
CA GLN A 203 -10.85 14.88 -0.27
C GLN A 203 -10.12 15.63 0.86
N PRO A 204 -10.33 16.95 1.03
CA PRO A 204 -9.67 17.73 2.08
C PRO A 204 -9.88 17.20 3.51
N ASP A 205 -11.01 16.57 3.79
CA ASP A 205 -11.33 15.95 5.08
C ASP A 205 -10.69 14.56 5.28
N GLY A 206 -9.94 14.06 4.30
CA GLY A 206 -9.29 12.74 4.33
C GLY A 206 -10.19 11.61 3.86
N THR A 207 -11.44 11.88 3.46
CA THR A 207 -12.33 10.89 2.85
C THR A 207 -11.66 10.32 1.60
N ARG A 208 -11.54 8.99 1.54
CA ARG A 208 -10.95 8.27 0.41
C ARG A 208 -12.00 7.99 -0.65
N LEU A 209 -11.72 8.36 -1.89
CA LEU A 209 -12.58 8.15 -3.05
C LEU A 209 -12.18 6.90 -3.83
N SER A 210 -10.88 6.66 -3.96
CA SER A 210 -10.33 5.51 -4.66
C SER A 210 -8.99 5.08 -4.10
N VAL A 211 -8.57 3.88 -4.48
CA VAL A 211 -7.26 3.31 -4.18
C VAL A 211 -6.65 2.73 -5.45
N GLU A 212 -5.35 2.94 -5.62
CA GLU A 212 -4.50 2.22 -6.55
C GLU A 212 -3.37 1.55 -5.76
N ILE A 213 -3.12 0.29 -6.04
CA ILE A 213 -2.04 -0.50 -5.48
C ILE A 213 -1.12 -0.90 -6.61
N LYS A 214 0.15 -0.52 -6.49
CA LYS A 214 1.21 -0.91 -7.42
C LYS A 214 2.27 -1.70 -6.68
N THR A 215 2.54 -2.92 -7.14
CA THR A 215 3.56 -3.78 -6.57
C THR A 215 4.62 -4.10 -7.61
N PHE A 216 5.87 -4.19 -7.19
CA PHE A 216 6.97 -4.69 -8.00
C PHE A 216 7.80 -5.66 -7.17
N ASN A 217 8.10 -6.84 -7.73
CA ASN A 217 9.00 -7.82 -7.14
C ASN A 217 10.23 -7.96 -8.04
N ALA A 218 11.40 -7.60 -7.52
CA ALA A 218 12.65 -7.57 -8.26
C ALA A 218 13.16 -8.98 -8.62
N THR A 219 12.89 -9.98 -7.78
CA THR A 219 13.32 -11.37 -8.01
C THR A 219 12.62 -11.97 -9.24
N VAL A 220 11.32 -11.69 -9.42
CA VAL A 220 10.56 -12.20 -10.57
C VAL A 220 10.41 -11.20 -11.71
N GLY A 221 10.72 -9.92 -11.50
CA GLY A 221 10.56 -8.86 -12.50
C GLY A 221 9.09 -8.55 -12.84
N MET A 222 8.18 -8.84 -11.92
CA MET A 222 6.74 -8.66 -12.12
C MET A 222 6.28 -7.36 -11.48
N GLU A 223 5.47 -6.61 -12.22
CA GLU A 223 4.79 -5.41 -11.75
C GLU A 223 3.28 -5.62 -11.88
N VAL A 224 2.52 -5.36 -10.82
CA VAL A 224 1.05 -5.47 -10.83
C VAL A 224 0.46 -4.13 -10.39
N THR A 225 -0.48 -3.61 -11.16
CA THR A 225 -1.24 -2.39 -10.84
C THR A 225 -2.71 -2.71 -10.76
N LEU A 226 -3.34 -2.34 -9.64
CA LEU A 226 -4.74 -2.61 -9.34
C LEU A 226 -5.39 -1.35 -8.82
N SER A 227 -6.63 -1.09 -9.22
CA SER A 227 -7.36 0.09 -8.81
C SER A 227 -8.81 -0.24 -8.49
N GLY A 228 -9.41 0.55 -7.60
CA GLY A 228 -10.80 0.45 -7.22
C GLY A 228 -11.30 1.69 -6.51
N ASN A 229 -12.62 1.78 -6.37
CA ASN A 229 -13.28 2.86 -5.63
C ASN A 229 -13.79 2.33 -4.28
N TYR A 230 -13.82 3.22 -3.29
CA TYR A 230 -14.40 2.95 -1.97
C TYR A 230 -15.91 3.13 -1.95
#